data_AF-A0A526QJE0-F1
#
_entry.id   AF-A0A526QJE0-F1
#
_cell.length_a   1.000
_cell.length_b   1.000
_cell.length_c   1.000
_cell.angle_alpha   90.00
_cell.angle_beta   90.00
_cell.angle_gamma   90.00
#
_symmetry.space_group_name_H-M   'P 1'
#
loop_
_entity.id
_entity.type
_entity.pdbx_description
1 polymer ?
#
loop_
_entity_poly.entity_id
_entity_poly.type
_entity_poly.pdbx_seq_one_letter_code
_entity_poly.pdbx_strand_id
1 'polypeptide(L)'
;VYSRLFDAWGKGQMRLKKARVTNYRSVKDSGWIDFEPNKTILVGPNEAGKSALLKALQQINAPSGIGGFDALRDYPRGDYNDITAKRAKPSEINVAVAHFELEAADKQALEPEFQPATYVFTRRLDNSWWHDLEGIQARATTDELKKDLARLAAHVDGRQKEGEPLPSKEL
;
A
#
# COMPACT_ATOMS: atom_id res chain seq x y z
N VAL A 1 -2.70 9.06 22.75
CA VAL A 1 -2.43 7.65 22.39
C VAL A 1 -1.71 7.51 21.04
N TYR A 2 -1.89 8.43 20.08
CA TYR A 2 -1.20 8.43 18.78
C TYR A 2 0.28 8.87 18.78
N SER A 3 0.84 9.40 19.88
CA SER A 3 2.20 9.94 19.89
C SER A 3 3.30 8.90 20.14
N ARG A 4 2.97 7.73 20.68
CA ARG A 4 3.98 6.70 21.03
C ARG A 4 4.44 5.84 19.85
N LEU A 5 3.78 5.93 18.69
CA LEU A 5 4.20 5.23 17.46
C LEU A 5 5.25 6.03 16.67
N PHE A 6 5.36 7.35 16.89
CA PHE A 6 6.36 8.18 16.21
C PHE A 6 7.75 8.14 16.88
N ASP A 7 7.81 7.95 18.20
CA ASP A 7 9.10 7.89 18.95
C ASP A 7 9.88 6.58 18.72
N ALA A 8 9.28 5.57 18.08
CA ALA A 8 9.91 4.29 17.76
C ALA A 8 10.63 4.27 16.39
N TRP A 9 10.77 5.43 15.73
CA TRP A 9 11.48 5.63 14.46
C TRP A 9 13.01 5.47 14.58
N GLY A 10 13.49 4.34 15.10
CA GLY A 10 14.93 4.09 15.21
C GLY A 10 15.37 2.67 15.60
N LYS A 11 14.46 1.69 15.73
CA LYS A 11 14.85 0.31 16.12
C LYS A 11 14.34 -0.83 15.22
N GLY A 12 13.52 -0.53 14.22
CA GLY A 12 13.27 -1.37 13.04
C GLY A 12 12.89 -0.42 11.90
N GLN A 13 13.70 -0.32 10.86
CA GLN A 13 13.41 0.58 9.75
C GLN A 13 13.51 -0.19 8.46
N MET A 14 12.34 -0.51 7.91
CA MET A 14 12.19 -0.95 6.53
C MET A 14 12.95 -0.02 5.58
N ARG A 15 13.55 -0.59 4.55
CA ARG A 15 14.40 0.16 3.61
C ARG A 15 13.78 0.24 2.25
N LEU A 16 13.86 1.42 1.63
CA LEU A 16 13.42 1.60 0.26
C LEU A 16 14.31 0.74 -0.66
N LYS A 17 13.69 -0.24 -1.33
CA LYS A 17 14.38 -1.16 -2.23
C LYS A 17 14.23 -0.73 -3.68
N LYS A 18 13.00 -0.40 -4.10
CA LYS A 18 12.71 0.10 -5.44
C LYS A 18 11.55 1.08 -5.41
N ALA A 19 11.53 2.01 -6.35
CA ALA A 19 10.40 2.92 -6.51
C ALA A 19 10.12 3.23 -7.98
N ARG A 20 8.91 3.69 -8.25
CA ARG A 20 8.48 4.17 -9.56
C ARG A 20 7.67 5.43 -9.39
N VAL A 21 7.96 6.43 -10.22
CA VAL A 21 7.22 7.69 -10.28
C VAL A 21 6.58 7.82 -11.65
N THR A 22 5.29 8.12 -11.67
CA THR A 22 4.49 8.25 -12.89
C THR A 22 3.64 9.51 -12.83
N ASN A 23 3.38 10.11 -13.99
CA ASN A 23 2.46 11.25 -14.12
C ASN A 23 2.79 12.41 -13.17
N TYR A 24 4.06 12.82 -13.09
CA TYR A 24 4.52 13.89 -12.21
C TYR A 24 5.45 14.88 -12.92
N ARG A 25 4.95 16.09 -13.19
CA ARG A 25 5.67 17.19 -13.83
C ARG A 25 6.30 16.74 -15.15
N SER A 26 7.63 16.72 -15.24
CA SER A 26 8.39 16.27 -16.41
C SER A 26 8.55 14.75 -16.47
N VAL A 27 8.21 14.02 -15.41
CA VAL A 27 8.31 12.55 -15.34
C VAL A 27 6.98 11.94 -15.77
N LYS A 28 6.94 11.42 -17.00
CA LYS A 28 5.81 10.61 -17.46
C LYS A 28 5.82 9.24 -16.78
N ASP A 29 6.97 8.58 -16.83
CA ASP A 29 7.22 7.31 -16.18
C ASP A 29 8.73 7.17 -15.97
N SER A 30 9.15 6.96 -14.73
CA SER A 30 10.57 6.72 -14.41
C SER A 30 11.01 5.29 -14.71
N GLY A 31 10.06 4.36 -14.92
CA GLY A 31 10.30 2.94 -14.73
C GLY A 31 10.59 2.61 -13.26
N TRP A 32 10.90 1.35 -13.00
CA TRP A 32 11.39 0.94 -11.68
C TRP A 32 12.86 1.36 -11.51
N ILE A 33 13.14 2.02 -10.38
CA ILE A 33 14.48 2.40 -9.97
C ILE A 33 14.81 1.60 -8.72
N ASP A 34 15.87 0.81 -8.78
CA ASP A 34 16.43 0.13 -7.62
C ASP A 34 17.31 1.08 -6.81
N PHE A 35 17.20 1.00 -5.48
CA PHE A 35 17.97 1.81 -4.55
C PHE A 35 19.02 0.95 -3.87
N GLU A 36 20.25 1.45 -3.89
CA GLU A 36 21.36 0.84 -3.17
C GLU A 36 21.12 0.93 -1.66
N PRO A 37 21.55 -0.09 -0.89
CA PRO A 37 21.33 -0.16 0.55
C PRO A 37 21.78 1.12 1.29
N ASN A 38 22.91 1.70 0.87
CA ASN A 38 23.55 2.80 1.62
C ASN A 38 23.37 4.16 0.94
N LYS A 39 23.80 4.28 -0.33
CA LYS A 39 23.80 5.54 -1.07
C LYS A 39 23.51 5.26 -2.54
N THR A 40 22.48 5.91 -3.06
CA THR A 40 22.16 5.91 -4.49
C THR A 40 22.49 7.29 -5.06
N ILE A 41 23.24 7.35 -6.16
CA ILE A 41 23.63 8.60 -6.82
C ILE A 41 22.85 8.74 -8.13
N LEU A 42 22.10 9.83 -8.27
CA LEU A 42 21.36 10.15 -9.49
C LEU A 42 22.14 11.15 -10.34
N VAL A 43 22.62 10.71 -11.51
CA VAL A 43 23.37 11.55 -12.46
C VAL A 43 22.58 11.78 -13.75
N GLY A 44 22.85 12.89 -14.42
CA GLY A 44 22.26 13.22 -15.73
C GLY A 44 22.28 14.71 -16.00
N PRO A 45 21.92 15.16 -17.20
CA PRO A 45 21.86 16.57 -17.56
C PRO A 45 20.93 17.38 -16.64
N ASN A 46 21.11 18.71 -16.66
CA ASN A 46 20.10 19.60 -16.08
C ASN A 46 18.75 19.33 -16.75
N GLU A 47 17.66 19.53 -16.00
CA GLU A 47 16.29 19.37 -16.49
C GLU A 47 15.87 17.92 -16.87
N ALA A 48 16.75 16.93 -16.67
CA ALA A 48 16.44 15.51 -16.88
C ALA A 48 15.41 14.93 -15.88
N GLY A 49 14.76 15.76 -15.05
CA GLY A 49 13.70 15.31 -14.13
C GLY A 49 14.16 14.78 -12.77
N LYS A 50 15.47 14.74 -12.46
CA LYS A 50 16.00 14.25 -11.17
C LYS A 50 15.34 14.90 -9.94
N SER A 51 15.20 16.23 -9.97
CA SER A 51 14.55 16.96 -8.87
C SER A 51 13.03 16.74 -8.82
N ALA A 52 12.37 16.47 -9.94
CA ALA A 52 10.96 16.09 -9.96
C ALA A 52 10.78 14.70 -9.36
N LEU A 53 11.61 13.73 -9.76
CA LEU A 53 11.63 12.38 -9.20
C LEU A 53 11.76 12.40 -7.67
N LEU A 54 12.77 13.10 -7.14
CA LEU A 54 13.00 13.18 -5.68
C LEU A 54 11.84 13.86 -4.95
N LYS A 55 11.23 14.90 -5.53
CA LYS A 55 10.05 15.57 -4.94
C LYS A 55 8.82 14.66 -4.90
N ALA A 56 8.60 13.82 -5.91
CA ALA A 56 7.53 12.84 -5.87
C ALA A 56 7.78 11.77 -4.81
N LEU A 57 9.02 11.24 -4.74
CA LEU A 57 9.38 10.24 -3.72
C LEU A 57 9.32 10.80 -2.30
N GLN A 58 9.63 12.07 -2.09
CA GLN A 58 9.50 12.73 -0.79
C GLN A 58 8.06 12.63 -0.24
N GLN A 59 7.04 12.58 -1.11
CA GLN A 59 5.63 12.52 -0.69
C GLN A 59 5.22 11.15 -0.13
N ILE A 60 6.07 10.12 -0.24
CA ILE A 60 5.87 8.84 0.44
C ILE A 60 5.97 9.02 1.96
N ASN A 61 6.91 9.84 2.41
CA ASN A 61 7.06 10.22 3.81
C ASN A 61 7.45 11.70 3.91
N ALA A 62 6.46 12.55 3.68
CA ALA A 62 6.67 14.00 3.66
C ALA A 62 6.95 14.50 5.09
N PRO A 63 8.04 15.27 5.31
CA PRO A 63 8.25 15.94 6.58
C PRO A 63 7.20 17.02 6.82
N SER A 64 7.06 17.46 8.07
CA SER A 64 6.13 18.52 8.44
C SER A 64 6.39 19.80 7.64
N GLY A 65 5.31 20.46 7.21
CA GLY A 65 5.38 21.71 6.43
C GLY A 65 5.55 21.52 4.92
N ILE A 66 5.70 20.30 4.41
CA ILE A 66 5.66 20.01 2.97
C ILE A 66 4.21 19.81 2.53
N GLY A 67 3.76 20.65 1.59
CA GLY A 67 2.46 20.50 0.94
C GLY A 67 2.39 19.23 0.10
N GLY A 68 1.19 18.67 -0.01
CA GLY A 68 0.91 17.55 -0.91
C GLY A 68 0.97 17.93 -2.39
N PHE A 69 0.60 17.00 -3.25
CA PHE A 69 0.45 17.23 -4.68
C PHE A 69 -0.68 18.21 -4.99
N ASP A 70 -0.43 19.07 -5.98
CA ASP A 70 -1.42 19.93 -6.62
C ASP A 70 -1.64 19.45 -8.06
N ALA A 71 -2.80 18.87 -8.35
CA ALA A 71 -3.10 18.32 -9.67
C ALA A 71 -2.95 19.34 -10.82
N LEU A 72 -3.16 20.64 -10.58
CA LEU A 72 -2.99 21.67 -11.60
C LEU A 72 -1.50 21.92 -11.93
N ARG A 73 -0.62 21.77 -10.93
CA ARG A 73 0.81 22.11 -11.06
C ARG A 73 1.71 20.90 -11.27
N ASP A 74 1.34 19.77 -10.66
CA ASP A 74 2.16 18.58 -10.54
C ASP A 74 1.78 17.50 -11.56
N TYR A 75 0.59 17.52 -12.14
CA TYR A 75 0.26 16.63 -13.25
C TYR A 75 0.93 17.11 -14.56
N PRO A 76 1.36 16.22 -15.47
CA PRO A 76 1.98 16.62 -16.73
C PRO A 76 1.07 17.55 -17.53
N ARG A 77 1.57 18.74 -17.86
CA ARG A 77 0.77 19.80 -18.50
C ARG A 77 0.14 19.38 -19.83
N GLY A 78 0.85 18.58 -20.62
CA GLY A 78 0.33 18.06 -21.89
C GLY A 78 -0.89 17.16 -21.73
N ASP A 79 -1.02 16.52 -20.57
CA ASP A 79 -2.05 15.51 -20.31
C ASP A 79 -3.18 16.10 -19.43
N TYR A 80 -3.04 17.32 -18.90
CA TYR A 80 -4.00 17.93 -17.96
C TYR A 80 -5.44 18.00 -18.48
N ASN A 81 -5.61 18.09 -19.81
CA ASN A 81 -6.92 18.03 -20.45
C ASN A 81 -7.69 16.74 -20.11
N ASP A 82 -7.00 15.64 -19.78
CA ASP A 82 -7.63 14.39 -19.37
C ASP A 82 -8.31 14.49 -18.01
N ILE A 83 -7.76 15.29 -17.10
CA ILE A 83 -8.38 15.56 -15.80
C ILE A 83 -9.62 16.45 -16.00
N THR A 84 -9.50 17.54 -16.77
CA THR A 84 -10.63 18.45 -17.00
C THR A 84 -11.76 17.80 -17.79
N ALA A 85 -11.42 16.92 -18.74
CA ALA A 85 -12.39 16.15 -19.52
C ALA A 85 -12.90 14.89 -18.80
N LYS A 86 -12.54 14.68 -17.53
CA LYS A 86 -12.92 13.52 -16.70
C LYS A 86 -12.54 12.15 -17.28
N ARG A 87 -11.52 12.11 -18.15
CA ARG A 87 -10.92 10.87 -18.66
C ARG A 87 -9.94 10.25 -17.65
N ALA A 88 -9.35 11.06 -16.78
CA ALA A 88 -8.47 10.62 -15.70
C ALA A 88 -8.90 11.24 -14.36
N LYS A 89 -8.96 10.43 -13.30
CA LYS A 89 -9.29 10.91 -11.95
C LYS A 89 -8.03 10.98 -11.08
N PRO A 90 -7.78 12.09 -10.38
CA PRO A 90 -6.65 12.20 -9.44
C PRO A 90 -6.57 11.08 -8.41
N SER A 91 -7.70 10.55 -7.96
CA SER A 91 -7.79 9.43 -7.02
C SER A 91 -7.42 8.07 -7.59
N GLU A 92 -7.22 7.94 -8.90
CA GLU A 92 -6.82 6.70 -9.57
C GLU A 92 -5.39 6.80 -10.14
N ILE A 93 -4.80 8.00 -10.12
CA ILE A 93 -3.46 8.25 -10.64
C ILE A 93 -2.44 8.01 -9.53
N ASN A 94 -1.68 6.93 -9.65
CA ASN A 94 -0.51 6.68 -8.81
C ASN A 94 0.63 7.62 -9.24
N VAL A 95 1.19 8.36 -8.29
CA VAL A 95 2.28 9.30 -8.54
C VAL A 95 3.61 8.72 -8.07
N ALA A 96 3.66 8.15 -6.88
CA ALA A 96 4.84 7.51 -6.33
C ALA A 96 4.46 6.15 -5.74
N VAL A 97 5.11 5.09 -6.22
CA VAL A 97 4.99 3.74 -5.69
C VAL A 97 6.36 3.32 -5.17
N ALA A 98 6.44 2.88 -3.93
CA ALA A 98 7.67 2.46 -3.28
C ALA A 98 7.53 1.09 -2.65
N HIS A 99 8.51 0.24 -2.90
CA HIS A 99 8.64 -1.07 -2.30
C HIS A 99 9.73 -1.00 -1.25
N PHE A 100 9.37 -1.42 -0.04
CA PHE A 100 10.25 -1.47 1.09
C PHE A 100 10.55 -2.92 1.44
N GLU A 101 11.81 -3.17 1.75
CA GLU A 101 12.29 -4.42 2.30
C GLU A 101 12.31 -4.34 3.82
N LEU A 102 11.76 -5.37 4.47
CA LEU A 102 11.73 -5.50 5.92
C LEU A 102 13.13 -5.83 6.45
N GLU A 103 13.61 -5.10 7.44
CA GLU A 103 14.86 -5.42 8.11
C GLU A 103 14.69 -6.54 9.15
N ALA A 104 15.81 -7.07 9.65
CA ALA A 104 15.80 -8.17 10.62
C ALA A 104 14.97 -7.84 11.87
N ALA A 105 15.02 -6.58 12.34
CA ALA A 105 14.23 -6.13 13.48
C ALA A 105 12.71 -6.09 13.16
N ASP A 106 12.33 -5.67 11.96
CA ASP A 106 10.92 -5.67 11.53
C ASP A 106 10.39 -7.11 11.40
N LYS A 107 11.21 -8.01 10.84
CA LYS A 107 10.87 -9.43 10.69
C LYS A 107 10.68 -10.14 12.03
N GLN A 108 11.43 -9.77 13.06
CA GLN A 108 11.27 -10.34 14.41
C GLN A 108 9.95 -9.94 15.08
N ALA A 109 9.38 -8.79 14.70
CA ALA A 109 8.09 -8.34 15.19
C ALA A 109 6.90 -8.95 14.42
N LEU A 110 7.16 -9.66 13.32
CA LEU A 110 6.15 -10.24 12.44
C LEU A 110 6.09 -11.77 12.59
N GLU A 111 4.89 -12.32 12.40
CA GLU A 111 4.75 -13.78 12.30
C GLU A 111 5.55 -14.33 11.11
N PRO A 112 6.08 -15.56 11.19
CA PRO A 112 6.95 -16.14 10.16
C PRO A 112 6.40 -16.07 8.73
N GLU A 113 5.07 -16.14 8.59
CA GLU A 113 4.38 -16.08 7.30
C GLU A 113 4.43 -14.70 6.62
N PHE A 114 4.61 -13.61 7.39
CA PHE A 114 4.72 -12.24 6.88
C PHE A 114 6.17 -11.78 6.69
N GLN A 115 7.15 -12.55 7.16
CA GLN A 115 8.57 -12.22 7.01
C GLN A 115 9.08 -12.13 5.55
N PRO A 116 8.56 -12.90 4.56
CA PRO A 116 8.97 -12.72 3.16
C PRO A 116 8.29 -11.53 2.46
N ALA A 117 7.39 -10.81 3.15
CA ALA A 117 6.61 -9.76 2.55
C ALA A 117 7.47 -8.57 2.09
N THR A 118 7.08 -8.00 0.96
CA THR A 118 7.52 -6.68 0.52
C THR A 118 6.42 -5.68 0.83
N TYR A 119 6.74 -4.65 1.61
CA TYR A 119 5.78 -3.61 1.93
C TYR A 119 5.71 -2.60 0.78
N VAL A 120 4.52 -2.39 0.23
CA VAL A 120 4.30 -1.45 -0.87
C VAL A 120 3.55 -0.25 -0.34
N PHE A 121 4.08 0.94 -0.58
CA PHE A 121 3.42 2.21 -0.31
C PHE A 121 3.13 2.90 -1.64
N THR A 122 1.89 3.36 -1.82
CA THR A 122 1.54 4.18 -2.97
C THR A 122 0.93 5.50 -2.55
N ARG A 123 1.42 6.58 -3.16
CA ARG A 123 0.86 7.93 -3.07
C ARG A 123 0.16 8.28 -4.38
N ARG A 124 -1.08 8.74 -4.30
CA ARG A 124 -1.88 9.19 -5.46
C ARG A 124 -1.90 10.70 -5.59
N LEU A 125 -2.31 11.18 -6.77
CA LEU A 125 -2.31 12.61 -7.12
C LEU A 125 -3.27 13.44 -6.26
N ASP A 126 -4.36 12.85 -5.76
CA ASP A 126 -5.28 13.49 -4.81
C ASP A 126 -4.76 13.52 -3.36
N ASN A 127 -3.51 13.09 -3.14
CA ASN A 127 -2.88 12.91 -1.83
C ASN A 127 -3.40 11.74 -1.00
N SER A 128 -4.29 10.90 -1.54
CA SER A 128 -4.62 9.64 -0.91
C SER A 128 -3.39 8.71 -0.93
N TRP A 129 -3.35 7.81 0.02
CA TRP A 129 -2.31 6.78 0.11
C TRP A 129 -2.95 5.43 0.40
N TRP A 130 -2.27 4.38 -0.01
CA TRP A 130 -2.64 3.01 0.29
C TRP A 130 -1.38 2.18 0.48
N HIS A 131 -1.54 1.07 1.18
CA HIS A 131 -0.47 0.13 1.47
C HIS A 131 -0.85 -1.25 0.98
N ASP A 132 0.16 -2.04 0.63
CA ASP A 132 0.02 -3.45 0.30
C ASP A 132 1.16 -4.27 0.89
N LEU A 133 0.96 -5.58 0.90
CA LEU A 133 2.00 -6.56 1.18
C LEU A 133 2.08 -7.56 0.02
N GLU A 134 3.15 -7.47 -0.75
CA GLU A 134 3.43 -8.41 -1.82
C GLU A 134 4.27 -9.59 -1.32
N GLY A 135 4.16 -10.75 -1.97
CA GLY A 135 5.00 -11.91 -1.69
C GLY A 135 4.50 -12.82 -0.55
N ILE A 136 3.29 -12.59 -0.05
CA ILE A 136 2.61 -13.48 0.88
C ILE A 136 1.50 -14.23 0.13
N GLN A 137 1.31 -15.52 0.45
CA GLN A 137 0.17 -16.27 -0.07
C GLN A 137 -1.12 -15.72 0.55
N ALA A 138 -2.11 -15.36 -0.29
CA ALA A 138 -3.41 -14.92 0.20
C ALA A 138 -4.05 -16.02 1.06
N ARG A 139 -4.38 -15.72 2.31
CA ARG A 139 -5.27 -16.60 3.09
C ARG A 139 -6.67 -16.53 2.51
N ALA A 140 -7.44 -17.60 2.71
CA ALA A 140 -8.83 -17.66 2.34
C ALA A 140 -9.56 -16.41 2.83
N THR A 141 -10.12 -15.65 1.90
CA THR A 141 -10.85 -14.42 2.23
C THR A 141 -12.08 -14.77 3.08
N THR A 142 -12.61 -13.79 3.82
CA THR A 142 -13.85 -14.00 4.59
C THR A 142 -15.00 -14.49 3.69
N ASP A 143 -14.96 -14.15 2.40
CA ASP A 143 -15.90 -14.65 1.39
C ASP A 143 -15.72 -16.14 1.06
N GLU A 144 -14.49 -16.65 1.06
CA GLU A 144 -14.21 -18.08 0.92
C GLU A 144 -14.67 -18.86 2.17
N LEU A 145 -14.37 -18.32 3.35
CA LEU A 145 -14.80 -18.90 4.63
C LEU A 145 -16.33 -18.87 4.79
N LYS A 146 -17.02 -17.86 4.22
CA LYS A 146 -18.48 -17.73 4.29
C LYS A 146 -19.19 -18.89 3.60
N LYS A 147 -18.66 -19.38 2.48
CA LYS A 147 -19.23 -20.56 1.78
C LYS A 147 -19.03 -21.84 2.59
N ASP A 148 -17.87 -22.01 3.19
CA ASP A 148 -17.58 -23.20 4.00
C ASP A 148 -18.33 -23.18 5.34
N LEU A 149 -18.46 -22.03 5.99
CA LEU A 149 -19.33 -21.84 7.16
C LEU A 149 -20.80 -22.12 6.83
N ALA A 150 -21.29 -21.65 5.67
CA ALA A 150 -22.66 -21.92 5.24
C ALA A 150 -22.90 -23.41 4.97
N ARG A 151 -21.92 -24.11 4.37
CA ARG A 151 -21.97 -25.57 4.19
C ARG A 151 -21.95 -26.32 5.52
N LEU A 152 -21.08 -25.89 6.45
CA LEU A 152 -21.00 -26.48 7.79
C LEU A 152 -22.32 -26.30 8.56
N ALA A 153 -22.90 -25.10 8.51
CA ALA A 153 -24.20 -24.80 9.13
C ALA A 153 -25.32 -25.68 8.56
N ALA A 154 -25.42 -25.79 7.22
CA ALA A 154 -26.41 -26.66 6.58
C ALA A 154 -26.24 -28.14 6.96
N HIS A 155 -25.01 -28.61 7.14
CA HIS A 155 -24.72 -29.97 7.58
C HIS A 155 -25.09 -30.23 9.04
N VAL A 156 -24.92 -29.23 9.91
CA VAL A 156 -25.33 -29.29 11.33
C VAL A 156 -26.86 -29.23 11.45
N ASP A 157 -27.52 -28.35 10.71
CA ASP A 157 -28.99 -28.23 10.68
C ASP A 157 -29.66 -29.50 10.14
N GLY A 158 -29.04 -30.15 9.15
CA GLY A 158 -29.48 -31.45 8.64
C GLY A 158 -29.43 -32.57 9.68
N ARG A 159 -28.49 -32.49 10.64
CA ARG A 159 -28.39 -33.44 11.77
C ARG A 159 -29.34 -33.14 12.92
N GLN A 160 -29.87 -31.92 13.02
CA GLN A 160 -30.89 -31.59 14.02
C GLN A 160 -32.29 -32.13 13.67
N LYS A 161 -32.49 -32.73 12.49
CA LYS A 161 -33.81 -33.23 12.06
C LYS A 161 -34.11 -34.70 12.37
N GLU A 162 -33.26 -35.42 13.07
CA GLU A 162 -33.61 -36.73 13.63
C GLU A 162 -33.05 -36.90 15.05
N GLY A 163 -33.89 -36.68 16.08
CA GLY A 163 -33.63 -37.18 17.43
C GLY A 163 -34.03 -36.28 18.61
N GLU A 164 -35.25 -36.51 19.09
CA GLU A 164 -35.83 -36.22 20.42
C GLU A 164 -36.31 -34.79 20.81
N PRO A 165 -37.60 -34.64 21.18
CA PRO A 165 -38.06 -33.48 21.94
C PRO A 165 -37.51 -33.55 23.37
N LEU A 166 -36.85 -32.49 23.81
CA LEU A 166 -36.50 -32.30 25.22
C LEU A 166 -37.78 -32.34 26.08
N PRO A 167 -37.90 -33.22 27.10
CA PRO A 167 -39.01 -33.20 28.03
C PRO A 167 -38.77 -32.06 29.02
N SER A 168 -39.29 -30.88 28.73
CA SER A 168 -39.31 -29.77 29.67
C SER A 168 -40.63 -29.02 29.56
N LYS A 169 -41.70 -29.74 29.86
CA LYS A 169 -42.92 -29.21 30.45
C LYS A 169 -43.31 -30.16 31.58
N GLU A 170 -42.70 -29.92 32.73
CA GLU A 170 -43.27 -30.09 34.07
C GLU A 170 -42.14 -29.79 35.06
N LEU A 171 -42.15 -28.54 35.56
CA LEU A 171 -41.89 -28.10 36.93
C LEU A 171 -42.08 -26.59 37.00
#